data_AF-A0A369T513-F1
#
_entry.id   AF-A0A369T513-F1
#
_cell.length_a   1.000
_cell.length_b   1.000
_cell.length_c   1.000
_cell.angle_alpha   90.00
_cell.angle_beta   90.00
_cell.angle_gamma   90.00
#
_symmetry.space_group_name_H-M   'P 1'
#
loop_
_entity.id
_entity.type
_entity.pdbx_description
1 polymer ?
#
loop_
_entity_poly.entity_id
_entity_poly.type
_entity_poly.pdbx_seq_one_letter_code
_entity_poly.pdbx_strand_id
1 'polypeptide(L)'
;MSAPDTRLHATCVSLGGRGILLRGPSGSGKSDLAMRLIAEAGARLVADDQCCLSRRGGELIAAAPAAIAGCIEARGVGILRLPHESEAPVRLVVDLKRQGQVARLPEPATEELCGIDVRRVEIDPFESGAVAKLLLAAGHADATLIPLNVSVEDSRRQSREGWRAMHGNDGEEETRPAPSSGGGPSRGERLRVVLVTGMSGAGRSSTLKALEDVGYEAIDNLPLQLISPTVHEGGLTNPIAVGVDIRTRNFAVRPFLDALKGLDADDALDVTMVFVDCEDEVLRRRYTETRRRHPLAQGRPLSDGIAAERRLVAPLRRRADMTIDTSTLSVQDLRRVVEAQLGLGGTSGMAVFVVSFSYKNGLPREADVVFDARFLRNPHYDDALRPLTGQDRAVAEYVAADPDYPAFLDGVCDMLHRLIPRYQAEGKSYLTIAIGCTGGRHRSVTIAERVAEFLEKEGRHALVNHRELPPEREAGDARDSDSR
;
A
#
# COMPACT_ATOMS: atom_id res chain seq x y z
N MET A 1 -11.83 -30.06 -40.20
CA MET A 1 -10.90 -28.91 -40.28
C MET A 1 -10.93 -28.23 -38.92
N SER A 2 -9.78 -28.09 -38.25
CA SER A 2 -9.69 -27.27 -37.03
C SER A 2 -9.93 -25.80 -37.40
N ALA A 3 -10.69 -25.09 -36.57
CA ALA A 3 -10.78 -23.63 -36.68
C ALA A 3 -9.39 -23.02 -36.44
N PRO A 4 -9.04 -21.87 -37.07
CA PRO A 4 -7.75 -21.23 -36.85
C PRO A 4 -7.60 -20.78 -35.38
N ASP A 5 -6.43 -21.03 -34.81
CA ASP A 5 -6.07 -20.55 -33.47
C ASP A 5 -6.12 -19.02 -33.45
N THR A 6 -7.04 -18.48 -32.66
CA THR A 6 -7.25 -17.04 -32.56
C THR A 6 -6.46 -16.51 -31.38
N ARG A 7 -5.50 -15.60 -31.61
CA ARG A 7 -4.81 -14.88 -30.53
C ARG A 7 -5.60 -13.64 -30.14
N LEU A 8 -5.98 -13.54 -28.87
CA LEU A 8 -6.63 -12.36 -28.29
C LEU A 8 -5.73 -11.69 -27.26
N HIS A 9 -5.81 -10.36 -27.20
CA HIS A 9 -5.20 -9.58 -26.12
C HIS A 9 -6.10 -9.65 -24.87
N ALA A 10 -5.91 -10.71 -24.09
CA ALA A 10 -6.79 -11.12 -23.01
C ALA A 10 -6.01 -11.92 -21.95
N THR A 11 -6.48 -11.85 -20.70
CA THR A 11 -5.95 -12.64 -19.59
C THR A 11 -6.96 -13.74 -19.27
N CYS A 12 -6.51 -14.98 -19.09
CA CYS A 12 -7.37 -16.11 -18.74
C CYS A 12 -6.91 -16.75 -17.43
N VAL A 13 -7.87 -17.02 -16.55
CA VAL A 13 -7.69 -17.81 -15.33
C VAL A 13 -8.67 -18.97 -15.29
N SER A 14 -8.25 -20.10 -14.75
CA SER A 14 -9.09 -21.28 -14.53
C SER A 14 -9.56 -21.28 -13.08
N LEU A 15 -10.86 -21.42 -12.86
CA LEU A 15 -11.45 -21.57 -11.55
C LEU A 15 -12.22 -22.89 -11.53
N GLY A 16 -11.75 -23.86 -10.73
CA GLY A 16 -12.32 -25.22 -10.70
C GLY A 16 -12.48 -25.85 -12.09
N GLY A 17 -11.46 -25.74 -12.94
CA GLY A 17 -11.47 -26.24 -14.32
C GLY A 17 -12.33 -25.46 -15.30
N ARG A 18 -12.84 -24.27 -14.94
CA ARG A 18 -13.61 -23.37 -15.83
C ARG A 18 -12.80 -22.12 -16.14
N GLY A 19 -12.45 -21.93 -17.42
CA GLY A 19 -11.76 -20.75 -17.90
C GLY A 19 -12.65 -19.50 -17.87
N ILE A 20 -12.15 -18.45 -17.25
CA ILE A 20 -12.69 -17.08 -17.26
C ILE A 20 -11.75 -16.23 -18.10
N LEU A 21 -12.25 -15.68 -19.21
CA LEU A 21 -11.48 -14.88 -20.17
C LEU A 21 -11.75 -13.38 -19.95
N LEU A 22 -10.79 -12.67 -19.37
CA LEU A 22 -10.85 -11.24 -19.08
C LEU A 22 -10.35 -10.42 -20.28
N ARG A 23 -11.17 -9.51 -20.78
CA ARG A 23 -10.90 -8.70 -21.96
C ARG A 23 -11.08 -7.21 -21.70
N GLY A 24 -10.38 -6.41 -22.49
CA GLY A 24 -10.50 -4.96 -22.49
C GLY A 24 -9.20 -4.28 -22.92
N PRO A 25 -9.21 -2.94 -23.08
CA PRO A 25 -8.04 -2.17 -23.47
C PRO A 25 -6.82 -2.41 -22.57
N SER A 26 -5.64 -2.02 -23.03
CA SER A 26 -4.46 -1.95 -22.15
C SER A 26 -4.75 -1.00 -20.97
N GLY A 27 -4.28 -1.37 -19.77
CA GLY A 27 -4.60 -0.64 -18.54
C GLY A 27 -6.05 -0.75 -18.04
N SER A 28 -6.89 -1.63 -18.60
CA SER A 28 -8.26 -1.84 -18.12
C SER A 28 -8.35 -2.53 -16.75
N GLY A 29 -7.29 -3.23 -16.32
CA GLY A 29 -7.26 -4.01 -15.06
C GLY A 29 -7.37 -5.54 -15.24
N LYS A 30 -7.06 -6.09 -16.43
CA LYS A 30 -7.10 -7.54 -16.70
C LYS A 30 -6.24 -8.36 -15.72
N SER A 31 -4.95 -8.08 -15.68
CA SER A 31 -3.96 -8.80 -14.86
C SER A 31 -4.18 -8.56 -13.36
N ASP A 32 -4.61 -7.36 -12.94
CA ASP A 32 -5.03 -7.04 -11.57
C ASP A 32 -6.20 -7.93 -11.11
N LEU A 33 -7.28 -7.98 -11.89
CA LEU A 33 -8.44 -8.81 -11.56
C LEU A 33 -8.11 -10.31 -11.63
N ALA A 34 -7.19 -10.72 -12.52
CA ALA A 34 -6.68 -12.10 -12.55
C ALA A 34 -5.92 -12.47 -11.28
N MET A 35 -4.96 -11.63 -10.84
CA MET A 35 -4.24 -11.83 -9.57
C MET A 35 -5.20 -11.86 -8.37
N ARG A 36 -6.24 -11.03 -8.37
CA ARG A 36 -7.30 -11.06 -7.36
C ARG A 36 -8.15 -12.33 -7.41
N LEU A 37 -8.49 -12.87 -8.58
CA LEU A 37 -9.18 -14.16 -8.70
C LEU A 37 -8.30 -15.33 -8.21
N ILE A 38 -6.99 -15.27 -8.46
CA ILE A 38 -6.01 -16.24 -7.96
C ILE A 38 -5.94 -16.16 -6.42
N ALA A 39 -5.74 -14.97 -5.86
CA ALA A 39 -5.53 -14.77 -4.42
C ALA A 39 -6.81 -14.84 -3.56
N GLU A 40 -7.95 -14.31 -4.02
CA GLU A 40 -9.21 -14.27 -3.26
C GLU A 40 -10.07 -15.54 -3.45
N ALA A 41 -9.90 -16.28 -4.56
CA ALA A 41 -10.78 -17.40 -4.93
C ALA A 41 -10.06 -18.69 -5.35
N GLY A 42 -8.72 -18.74 -5.30
CA GLY A 42 -7.96 -19.95 -5.63
C GLY A 42 -7.99 -20.33 -7.11
N ALA A 43 -8.23 -19.36 -8.01
CA ALA A 43 -8.07 -19.58 -9.44
C ALA A 43 -6.58 -19.86 -9.78
N ARG A 44 -6.34 -20.52 -10.91
CA ARG A 44 -4.99 -20.70 -11.49
C ARG A 44 -4.84 -19.84 -12.73
N LEU A 45 -3.64 -19.35 -12.98
CA LEU A 45 -3.33 -18.64 -14.24
C LEU A 45 -3.45 -19.63 -15.42
N VAL A 46 -3.93 -19.17 -16.58
CA VAL A 46 -3.91 -19.94 -17.84
C VAL A 46 -3.11 -19.19 -18.90
N ALA A 47 -3.36 -17.88 -19.01
CA ALA A 47 -2.61 -16.98 -19.89
C ALA A 47 -2.71 -15.54 -19.38
N ASP A 48 -1.68 -14.72 -19.59
CA ASP A 48 -1.78 -13.27 -19.43
C ASP A 48 -1.31 -12.55 -20.71
N ASP A 49 -1.88 -11.37 -20.93
CA ASP A 49 -1.74 -10.47 -22.09
C ASP A 49 -2.05 -11.05 -23.48
N GLN A 50 -1.59 -12.26 -23.81
CA GLN A 50 -1.87 -12.98 -25.04
C GLN A 50 -2.46 -14.35 -24.73
N CYS A 51 -3.72 -14.56 -25.10
CA CYS A 51 -4.42 -15.83 -24.97
C CYS A 51 -4.63 -16.46 -26.34
N CYS A 52 -4.17 -17.69 -26.54
CA CYS A 52 -4.49 -18.50 -27.72
C CYS A 52 -5.82 -19.22 -27.48
N LEU A 53 -6.80 -18.98 -28.35
CA LEU A 53 -8.09 -19.66 -28.35
C LEU A 53 -8.16 -20.67 -29.50
N SER A 54 -8.60 -21.89 -29.19
CA SER A 54 -8.81 -22.95 -30.18
C SER A 54 -10.14 -23.68 -29.93
N ARG A 55 -10.70 -24.31 -30.95
CA ARG A 55 -11.88 -25.18 -30.80
C ARG A 55 -11.46 -26.65 -30.74
N ARG A 56 -11.60 -27.29 -29.58
CA ARG A 56 -11.28 -28.72 -29.37
C ARG A 56 -12.45 -29.42 -28.68
N GLY A 57 -12.83 -30.60 -29.15
CA GLY A 57 -13.91 -31.40 -28.54
C GLY A 57 -15.32 -30.77 -28.59
N GLY A 58 -15.51 -29.66 -29.30
CA GLY A 58 -16.74 -28.86 -29.23
C GLY A 58 -16.72 -27.77 -28.16
N GLU A 59 -15.62 -27.60 -27.43
CA GLU A 59 -15.41 -26.51 -26.47
C GLU A 59 -14.44 -25.46 -27.02
N LEU A 60 -14.49 -24.25 -26.45
CA LEU A 60 -13.50 -23.21 -26.63
C LEU A 60 -12.40 -23.39 -25.59
N ILE A 61 -11.17 -23.66 -26.01
CA ILE A 61 -10.02 -23.87 -25.12
C ILE A 61 -9.11 -22.64 -25.16
N ALA A 62 -8.76 -22.10 -23.99
CA ALA A 62 -7.76 -21.08 -23.80
C ALA A 62 -6.42 -21.69 -23.36
N ALA A 63 -5.31 -21.18 -23.90
CA ALA A 63 -3.95 -21.54 -23.51
C ALA A 63 -2.99 -20.34 -23.67
N ALA A 64 -1.89 -20.31 -22.91
CA ALA A 64 -0.80 -19.36 -23.13
C ALA A 64 0.07 -19.77 -24.34
N PRO A 65 0.62 -18.80 -25.10
CA PRO A 65 1.81 -19.04 -25.92
C PRO A 65 2.95 -19.58 -25.04
N ALA A 66 3.64 -20.63 -25.50
CA ALA A 66 4.66 -21.34 -24.70
C ALA A 66 5.77 -20.43 -24.12
N ALA A 67 6.09 -19.32 -24.79
CA ALA A 67 7.10 -18.36 -24.34
C ALA A 67 6.71 -17.55 -23.09
N ILE A 68 5.42 -17.44 -22.78
CA ILE A 68 4.87 -16.69 -21.63
C ILE A 68 4.02 -17.56 -20.70
N ALA A 69 4.14 -18.89 -20.82
CA ALA A 69 3.40 -19.84 -19.97
C ALA A 69 3.80 -19.67 -18.50
N GLY A 70 2.77 -19.49 -17.65
CA GLY A 70 2.93 -19.21 -16.21
C GLY A 70 3.42 -17.81 -15.86
N CYS A 71 3.49 -16.88 -16.82
CA CYS A 71 3.92 -15.51 -16.61
C CYS A 71 2.71 -14.54 -16.57
N ILE A 72 2.74 -13.55 -15.67
CA ILE A 72 1.75 -12.46 -15.59
C ILE A 72 2.45 -11.10 -15.42
N GLU A 73 2.03 -10.07 -16.17
CA GLU A 73 2.54 -8.70 -15.99
C GLU A 73 1.85 -8.05 -14.79
N ALA A 74 2.57 -7.99 -13.66
CA ALA A 74 2.17 -7.18 -12.52
C ALA A 74 2.80 -5.78 -12.70
N ARG A 75 2.01 -4.82 -13.19
CA ARG A 75 2.48 -3.46 -13.51
C ARG A 75 3.07 -2.75 -12.28
N GLY A 76 4.33 -2.33 -12.38
CA GLY A 76 5.11 -1.76 -11.28
C GLY A 76 6.01 -2.80 -10.58
N VAL A 77 5.79 -4.09 -10.84
CA VAL A 77 6.65 -5.20 -10.40
C VAL A 77 7.53 -5.66 -11.56
N GLY A 78 6.87 -6.08 -12.65
CA GLY A 78 7.51 -6.79 -13.75
C GLY A 78 6.70 -8.03 -14.12
N ILE A 79 7.39 -9.06 -14.58
CA ILE A 79 6.77 -10.32 -15.01
C ILE A 79 6.92 -11.33 -13.86
N LEU A 80 5.82 -11.62 -13.18
CA LEU A 80 5.78 -12.64 -12.14
C LEU A 80 5.58 -14.02 -12.78
N ARG A 81 6.26 -15.04 -12.22
CA ARG A 81 5.95 -16.44 -12.50
C ARG A 81 5.01 -16.96 -11.40
N LEU A 82 3.98 -17.70 -11.79
CA LEU A 82 2.96 -18.27 -10.90
C LEU A 82 2.60 -19.72 -11.31
N PRO A 83 2.02 -20.50 -10.39
CA PRO A 83 1.34 -21.76 -10.71
C PRO A 83 0.24 -21.54 -11.76
N HIS A 84 0.28 -22.34 -12.82
CA HIS A 84 -0.64 -22.20 -13.96
C HIS A 84 -1.17 -23.55 -14.46
N GLU A 85 -2.29 -23.50 -15.18
CA GLU A 85 -2.82 -24.59 -16.00
C GLU A 85 -2.39 -24.35 -17.46
N SER A 86 -2.03 -25.41 -18.19
CA SER A 86 -1.56 -25.31 -19.58
C SER A 86 -2.67 -24.93 -20.55
N GLU A 87 -3.88 -25.41 -20.31
CA GLU A 87 -5.09 -25.07 -21.06
C GLU A 87 -6.33 -25.17 -20.15
N ALA A 88 -7.38 -24.38 -20.45
CA ALA A 88 -8.67 -24.44 -19.74
C ALA A 88 -9.86 -24.21 -20.69
N PRO A 89 -11.00 -24.90 -20.51
CA PRO A 89 -12.21 -24.68 -21.29
C PRO A 89 -12.88 -23.37 -20.86
N VAL A 90 -12.96 -22.40 -21.76
CA VAL A 90 -13.54 -21.07 -21.50
C VAL A 90 -15.06 -21.20 -21.38
N ARG A 91 -15.58 -20.90 -20.19
CA ARG A 91 -17.02 -20.92 -19.89
C ARG A 91 -17.61 -19.53 -19.66
N LEU A 92 -16.77 -18.50 -19.50
CA LEU A 92 -17.18 -17.12 -19.29
C LEU A 92 -16.22 -16.13 -19.96
N VAL A 93 -16.76 -15.22 -20.77
CA VAL A 93 -16.06 -14.04 -21.30
C VAL A 93 -16.47 -12.82 -20.47
N VAL A 94 -15.49 -12.01 -20.08
CA VAL A 94 -15.69 -10.84 -19.20
C VAL A 94 -15.10 -9.60 -19.86
N ASP A 95 -15.96 -8.64 -20.21
CA ASP A 95 -15.53 -7.35 -20.73
C ASP A 95 -15.39 -6.33 -19.60
N LEU A 96 -14.19 -5.79 -19.43
CA LEU A 96 -13.86 -4.85 -18.37
C LEU A 96 -14.23 -3.41 -18.77
N LYS A 97 -15.18 -2.81 -18.05
CA LYS A 97 -15.71 -1.44 -18.27
C LYS A 97 -15.74 -0.65 -16.96
N ARG A 98 -15.50 0.67 -16.99
CA ARG A 98 -15.44 1.50 -15.77
C ARG A 98 -16.83 1.73 -15.14
N GLN A 99 -16.87 2.05 -13.85
CA GLN A 99 -18.11 2.37 -13.12
C GLN A 99 -18.98 3.39 -13.87
N GLY A 100 -20.25 3.04 -14.10
CA GLY A 100 -21.20 3.85 -14.88
C GLY A 100 -21.32 3.46 -16.36
N GLN A 101 -20.41 2.64 -16.90
CA GLN A 101 -20.52 2.04 -18.23
C GLN A 101 -21.13 0.63 -18.21
N VAL A 102 -21.12 -0.03 -17.05
CA VAL A 102 -21.79 -1.33 -16.82
C VAL A 102 -23.28 -1.09 -16.56
N ALA A 103 -24.15 -1.76 -17.32
CA ALA A 103 -25.60 -1.67 -17.14
C ALA A 103 -26.03 -2.21 -15.76
N ARG A 104 -27.00 -1.54 -15.12
CA ARG A 104 -27.53 -1.94 -13.80
C ARG A 104 -28.25 -3.30 -13.85
N LEU A 105 -28.91 -3.58 -14.97
CA LEU A 105 -29.53 -4.86 -15.32
C LEU A 105 -29.15 -5.14 -16.78
N PRO A 106 -28.03 -5.84 -17.05
CA PRO A 106 -27.64 -6.20 -18.41
C PRO A 106 -28.55 -7.31 -18.93
N GLU A 107 -28.87 -7.27 -20.22
CA GLU A 107 -29.48 -8.41 -20.90
C GLU A 107 -28.48 -9.58 -20.99
N PRO A 108 -28.95 -10.85 -20.95
CA PRO A 108 -28.08 -12.00 -21.17
C PRO A 108 -27.39 -11.91 -22.54
N ALA A 109 -26.06 -11.94 -22.55
CA ALA A 109 -25.26 -11.90 -23.75
C ALA A 109 -24.46 -13.19 -23.94
N THR A 110 -24.34 -13.63 -25.19
CA THR A 110 -23.32 -14.57 -25.65
C THR A 110 -22.41 -13.88 -26.65
N GLU A 111 -21.30 -14.55 -26.99
CA GLU A 111 -20.42 -14.16 -28.07
C GLU A 111 -19.81 -15.40 -28.72
N GLU A 112 -19.79 -15.42 -30.04
CA GLU A 112 -19.18 -16.49 -30.81
C GLU A 112 -17.65 -16.27 -30.91
N LEU A 113 -16.87 -17.18 -30.33
CA LEU A 113 -15.42 -17.22 -30.45
C LEU A 113 -15.01 -18.59 -31.02
N CYS A 114 -14.21 -18.60 -32.08
CA CYS A 114 -13.81 -19.81 -32.82
C CYS A 114 -14.99 -20.74 -33.22
N GLY A 115 -16.19 -20.19 -33.46
CA GLY A 115 -17.40 -20.96 -33.76
C GLY A 115 -18.06 -21.64 -32.55
N ILE A 116 -17.83 -21.11 -31.34
CA ILE A 116 -18.46 -21.53 -30.08
C ILE A 116 -19.09 -20.30 -29.41
N ASP A 117 -20.40 -20.35 -29.14
CA ASP A 117 -21.07 -19.39 -28.26
C ASP A 117 -20.61 -19.56 -26.82
N VAL A 118 -20.03 -18.50 -26.24
CA VAL A 118 -19.69 -18.44 -24.83
C VAL A 118 -20.47 -17.32 -24.16
N ARG A 119 -20.89 -17.55 -22.90
CA ARG A 119 -21.56 -16.53 -22.10
C ARG A 119 -20.64 -15.31 -21.91
N ARG A 120 -21.17 -14.12 -22.18
CA ARG A 120 -20.48 -12.83 -22.01
C ARG A 120 -21.10 -12.02 -20.87
N VAL A 121 -20.27 -11.40 -20.03
CA VAL A 121 -20.69 -10.47 -18.98
C VAL A 121 -19.80 -9.23 -18.97
N GLU A 122 -20.29 -8.15 -18.38
CA GLU A 122 -19.57 -6.88 -18.28
C GLU A 122 -19.37 -6.54 -16.80
N ILE A 123 -18.13 -6.24 -16.40
CA ILE A 123 -17.72 -6.04 -14.99
C ILE A 123 -16.82 -4.81 -14.89
N ASP A 124 -16.92 -4.09 -13.77
CA ASP A 124 -15.91 -3.11 -13.39
C ASP A 124 -14.83 -3.79 -12.55
N PRO A 125 -13.60 -3.99 -13.06
CA PRO A 125 -12.55 -4.71 -12.31
C PRO A 125 -12.20 -4.02 -10.99
N PHE A 126 -12.47 -2.72 -10.86
CA PHE A 126 -12.17 -1.93 -9.67
C PHE A 126 -13.33 -1.88 -8.65
N GLU A 127 -14.45 -2.57 -8.90
CA GLU A 127 -15.52 -2.71 -7.90
C GLU A 127 -15.20 -3.82 -6.87
N SER A 128 -15.66 -3.66 -5.63
CA SER A 128 -15.44 -4.67 -4.56
C SER A 128 -15.91 -6.05 -4.98
N GLY A 129 -17.14 -6.11 -5.49
CA GLY A 129 -17.80 -7.34 -5.86
C GLY A 129 -17.30 -7.98 -7.15
N ALA A 130 -16.27 -7.46 -7.83
CA ALA A 130 -15.81 -7.99 -9.13
C ALA A 130 -15.53 -9.50 -9.06
N VAL A 131 -14.70 -9.93 -8.10
CA VAL A 131 -14.40 -11.35 -7.84
C VAL A 131 -15.68 -12.13 -7.56
N ALA A 132 -16.47 -11.75 -6.54
CA ALA A 132 -17.68 -12.46 -6.14
C ALA A 132 -18.73 -12.57 -7.28
N LYS A 133 -18.90 -11.53 -8.09
CA LYS A 133 -19.77 -11.55 -9.28
C LYS A 133 -19.26 -12.52 -10.34
N LEU A 134 -17.94 -12.65 -10.51
CA LEU A 134 -17.35 -13.63 -11.42
C LEU A 134 -17.49 -15.07 -10.91
N LEU A 135 -17.39 -15.31 -9.59
CA LEU A 135 -17.73 -16.63 -9.01
C LEU A 135 -19.18 -17.01 -9.33
N LEU A 136 -20.12 -16.08 -9.12
CA LEU A 136 -21.53 -16.25 -9.45
C LEU A 136 -21.76 -16.45 -10.96
N ALA A 137 -21.10 -15.66 -11.81
CA ALA A 137 -21.26 -15.73 -13.27
C ALA A 137 -20.64 -16.99 -13.89
N ALA A 138 -19.54 -17.49 -13.32
CA ALA A 138 -18.89 -18.75 -13.72
C ALA A 138 -19.61 -20.01 -13.17
N GLY A 139 -20.64 -19.83 -12.34
CA GLY A 139 -21.42 -20.92 -11.73
C GLY A 139 -20.64 -21.68 -10.66
N HIS A 140 -19.87 -20.95 -9.83
CA HIS A 140 -19.09 -21.45 -8.69
C HIS A 140 -19.75 -21.22 -7.33
N ALA A 141 -21.02 -20.81 -7.33
CA ALA A 141 -21.84 -20.66 -6.14
C ALA A 141 -23.29 -21.09 -6.44
N ASP A 142 -24.01 -21.58 -5.43
CA ASP A 142 -25.40 -22.06 -5.51
C ASP A 142 -26.42 -20.92 -5.72
N ALA A 143 -26.28 -20.19 -6.82
CA ALA A 143 -27.07 -19.01 -7.14
C ALA A 143 -27.69 -19.11 -8.55
N THR A 144 -29.00 -19.31 -8.58
CA THR A 144 -29.77 -19.26 -9.83
C THR A 144 -29.94 -17.80 -10.29
N LEU A 145 -29.38 -17.48 -11.46
CA LEU A 145 -29.69 -16.23 -12.15
C LEU A 145 -31.12 -16.28 -12.69
N ILE A 146 -31.99 -15.40 -12.19
CA ILE A 146 -33.37 -15.29 -12.64
C ILE A 146 -33.39 -14.48 -13.95
N PRO A 147 -33.90 -15.03 -15.07
CA PRO A 147 -34.13 -14.25 -16.29
C PRO A 147 -35.15 -13.14 -16.03
N LEU A 148 -34.95 -11.96 -16.64
CA LEU A 148 -35.80 -10.77 -16.43
C LEU A 148 -37.29 -10.96 -16.81
N ASN A 149 -37.63 -12.08 -17.47
CA ASN A 149 -38.97 -12.37 -18.01
C ASN A 149 -39.78 -13.37 -17.14
N VAL A 150 -39.32 -13.74 -15.94
CA VAL A 150 -40.05 -14.69 -15.06
C VAL A 150 -40.90 -13.92 -14.05
N SER A 151 -42.22 -14.20 -14.02
CA SER A 151 -43.10 -13.65 -12.99
C SER A 151 -42.75 -14.23 -11.61
N VAL A 152 -42.82 -13.40 -10.57
CA VAL A 152 -42.16 -13.64 -9.27
C VAL A 152 -42.88 -14.69 -8.39
N GLU A 153 -43.89 -15.40 -8.92
CA GLU A 153 -44.78 -16.26 -8.13
C GLU A 153 -44.37 -17.74 -8.10
N ASP A 154 -43.75 -18.28 -9.15
CA ASP A 154 -43.45 -19.73 -9.25
C ASP A 154 -42.26 -20.21 -8.40
N SER A 155 -41.28 -19.35 -8.12
CA SER A 155 -40.01 -19.76 -7.48
C SER A 155 -40.10 -20.16 -6.00
N ARG A 156 -41.27 -20.00 -5.34
CA ARG A 156 -41.43 -20.28 -3.90
C ARG A 156 -41.65 -21.75 -3.54
N ARG A 157 -41.82 -22.65 -4.53
CA ARG A 157 -42.28 -24.03 -4.26
C ARG A 157 -41.19 -25.11 -4.24
N GLN A 158 -39.99 -24.86 -4.78
CA GLN A 158 -38.93 -25.89 -4.92
C GLN A 158 -37.77 -25.78 -3.91
N SER A 159 -37.64 -24.66 -3.18
CA SER A 159 -36.47 -24.35 -2.35
C SER A 159 -36.46 -24.97 -0.94
N ARG A 160 -37.18 -26.08 -0.71
CA ARG A 160 -37.28 -26.73 0.62
C ARG A 160 -36.82 -28.18 0.72
N GLU A 161 -36.54 -28.87 -0.38
CA GLU A 161 -36.26 -30.32 -0.35
C GLU A 161 -34.79 -30.71 -0.67
N GLY A 162 -34.01 -29.86 -1.34
CA GLY A 162 -32.65 -30.22 -1.79
C GLY A 162 -31.51 -30.09 -0.75
N TRP A 163 -31.71 -29.34 0.34
CA TRP A 163 -30.61 -28.81 1.17
C TRP A 163 -30.07 -29.76 2.26
N ARG A 164 -30.20 -31.09 2.08
CA ARG A 164 -29.89 -32.09 3.14
C ARG A 164 -29.05 -33.30 2.74
N ALA A 165 -28.55 -33.38 1.50
CA ALA A 165 -27.76 -34.53 1.05
C ALA A 165 -26.65 -34.12 0.07
N MET A 166 -25.49 -33.69 0.58
CA MET A 166 -24.17 -33.72 -0.12
C MET A 166 -23.02 -33.19 0.76
N HIS A 167 -22.64 -33.93 1.81
CA HIS A 167 -21.29 -33.84 2.40
C HIS A 167 -20.81 -35.25 2.75
N GLY A 168 -19.67 -35.66 2.17
CA GLY A 168 -19.06 -36.99 2.29
C GLY A 168 -17.59 -36.93 1.86
N ASN A 169 -16.74 -37.60 2.63
CA ASN A 169 -15.34 -37.31 2.92
C ASN A 169 -14.25 -37.83 1.93
N ASP A 170 -13.04 -37.29 2.11
CA ASP A 170 -11.69 -37.90 2.13
C ASP A 170 -10.87 -38.32 0.87
N GLY A 171 -9.56 -38.01 0.96
CA GLY A 171 -8.41 -38.77 0.45
C GLY A 171 -7.81 -38.35 -0.91
N GLU A 172 -6.50 -38.39 -1.18
CA GLU A 172 -5.25 -38.64 -0.39
C GLU A 172 -4.05 -37.96 -1.13
N GLU A 173 -2.89 -37.79 -0.48
CA GLU A 173 -1.65 -37.23 -1.08
C GLU A 173 -0.79 -38.29 -1.80
N GLU A 174 -0.07 -37.93 -2.87
CA GLU A 174 1.08 -38.70 -3.37
C GLU A 174 2.19 -37.79 -3.95
N THR A 175 3.47 -38.23 -3.90
CA THR A 175 4.64 -37.31 -3.88
C THR A 175 5.71 -37.52 -4.98
N ARG A 176 6.54 -36.47 -5.19
CA ARG A 176 7.85 -36.41 -5.93
C ARG A 176 7.77 -36.25 -7.47
N PRO A 177 8.85 -35.79 -8.18
CA PRO A 177 10.22 -35.41 -7.74
C PRO A 177 10.72 -34.02 -8.21
N ALA A 178 11.95 -33.65 -7.79
CA ALA A 178 12.78 -32.55 -8.35
C ALA A 178 13.82 -33.11 -9.37
N PRO A 179 14.46 -32.33 -10.28
CA PRO A 179 15.37 -31.19 -9.99
C PRO A 179 15.18 -30.01 -11.01
N SER A 180 16.07 -29.04 -11.31
CA SER A 180 17.49 -28.78 -10.96
C SER A 180 17.89 -27.29 -11.03
N SER A 181 18.62 -26.81 -10.01
CA SER A 181 19.62 -25.71 -9.95
C SER A 181 19.73 -24.64 -11.07
N GLY A 182 19.56 -23.37 -10.66
CA GLY A 182 20.07 -22.19 -11.38
C GLY A 182 20.15 -20.93 -10.52
N GLY A 183 21.26 -20.75 -9.76
CA GLY A 183 21.73 -19.43 -9.32
C GLY A 183 20.84 -18.54 -8.42
N GLY A 184 20.17 -19.10 -7.40
CA GLY A 184 19.51 -18.29 -6.36
C GLY A 184 20.49 -17.63 -5.36
N PRO A 185 20.05 -16.62 -4.59
CA PRO A 185 20.88 -15.90 -3.61
C PRO A 185 21.48 -16.82 -2.53
N SER A 186 22.57 -16.37 -1.92
CA SER A 186 23.29 -17.14 -0.91
C SER A 186 22.43 -17.48 0.31
N ARG A 187 22.43 -18.76 0.65
CA ARG A 187 21.64 -19.39 1.73
C ARG A 187 21.88 -18.71 3.08
N GLY A 188 21.04 -17.73 3.45
CA GLY A 188 21.10 -17.06 4.75
C GLY A 188 20.43 -15.68 4.85
N GLU A 189 20.24 -14.96 3.75
CA GLU A 189 19.61 -13.63 3.78
C GLU A 189 18.09 -13.71 3.55
N ARG A 190 17.31 -13.13 4.48
CA ARG A 190 15.85 -12.99 4.35
C ARG A 190 15.54 -11.84 3.40
N LEU A 191 14.53 -12.00 2.54
CA LEU A 191 14.11 -10.94 1.62
C LEU A 191 13.38 -9.84 2.38
N ARG A 192 13.87 -8.60 2.30
CA ARG A 192 13.19 -7.44 2.92
C ARG A 192 11.89 -7.10 2.20
N VAL A 193 10.80 -7.03 2.96
CA VAL A 193 9.45 -6.71 2.49
C VAL A 193 8.89 -5.54 3.28
N VAL A 194 8.77 -4.37 2.65
CA VAL A 194 8.13 -3.19 3.27
C VAL A 194 6.67 -3.09 2.83
N LEU A 195 5.74 -3.17 3.77
CA LEU A 195 4.31 -3.06 3.49
C LEU A 195 3.81 -1.64 3.82
N VAL A 196 3.54 -0.83 2.81
CA VAL A 196 3.10 0.56 2.98
C VAL A 196 1.58 0.69 2.89
N THR A 197 0.94 0.94 4.03
CA THR A 197 -0.48 1.29 4.10
C THR A 197 -0.66 2.61 4.87
N GLY A 198 -1.89 3.06 5.10
CA GLY A 198 -2.12 4.34 5.77
C GLY A 198 -3.45 4.99 5.42
N MET A 199 -3.72 6.15 6.02
CA MET A 199 -4.90 6.97 5.69
C MET A 199 -4.90 7.38 4.21
N SER A 200 -6.09 7.44 3.59
CA SER A 200 -6.21 7.85 2.19
C SER A 200 -5.77 9.30 2.04
N GLY A 201 -4.82 9.57 1.14
CA GLY A 201 -4.24 10.91 0.95
C GLY A 201 -3.10 11.26 1.91
N ALA A 202 -2.71 10.36 2.82
CA ALA A 202 -1.53 10.56 3.67
C ALA A 202 -0.18 10.41 2.93
N GLY A 203 -0.15 10.05 1.64
CA GLY A 203 1.11 9.99 0.88
C GLY A 203 1.73 8.60 0.73
N ARG A 204 0.93 7.53 0.88
CA ARG A 204 1.29 6.14 0.53
C ARG A 204 2.08 6.04 -0.79
N SER A 205 1.56 6.65 -1.87
CA SER A 205 2.21 6.65 -3.18
C SER A 205 3.54 7.41 -3.21
N SER A 206 3.67 8.50 -2.45
CA SER A 206 4.95 9.22 -2.32
C SER A 206 5.97 8.43 -1.50
N THR A 207 5.51 7.66 -0.52
CA THR A 207 6.35 6.77 0.31
C THR A 207 6.87 5.60 -0.52
N LEU A 208 6.03 4.99 -1.37
CA LEU A 208 6.46 3.95 -2.32
C LEU A 208 7.49 4.47 -3.31
N LYS A 209 7.28 5.68 -3.85
CA LYS A 209 8.26 6.30 -4.75
C LYS A 209 9.60 6.61 -4.05
N ALA A 210 9.55 7.02 -2.79
CA ALA A 210 10.77 7.20 -2.01
C ALA A 210 11.49 5.87 -1.72
N LEU A 211 10.76 4.77 -1.56
CA LEU A 211 11.35 3.41 -1.45
C LEU A 211 11.96 2.95 -2.78
N GLU A 212 11.30 3.24 -3.90
CA GLU A 212 11.82 3.02 -5.26
C GLU A 212 13.16 3.76 -5.47
N ASP A 213 13.20 5.05 -5.11
CA ASP A 213 14.41 5.88 -5.15
C ASP A 213 15.56 5.34 -4.26
N VAL A 214 15.23 4.57 -3.22
CA VAL A 214 16.17 3.95 -2.24
C VAL A 214 16.60 2.53 -2.68
N GLY A 215 16.01 2.00 -3.76
CA GLY A 215 16.38 0.72 -4.38
C GLY A 215 15.45 -0.46 -4.09
N TYR A 216 14.25 -0.21 -3.54
CA TYR A 216 13.21 -1.24 -3.45
C TYR A 216 12.46 -1.38 -4.78
N GLU A 217 12.02 -2.60 -5.09
CA GLU A 217 11.05 -2.88 -6.13
C GLU A 217 9.65 -2.48 -5.62
N ALA A 218 9.13 -1.33 -6.07
CA ALA A 218 7.93 -0.69 -5.52
C ALA A 218 6.64 -1.10 -6.25
N ILE A 219 5.80 -1.87 -5.54
CA ILE A 219 4.65 -2.59 -6.08
C ILE A 219 3.35 -1.99 -5.54
N ASP A 220 2.36 -1.65 -6.38
CA ASP A 220 1.05 -1.17 -5.90
C ASP A 220 -0.05 -2.26 -6.03
N ASN A 221 -0.78 -2.51 -4.95
CA ASN A 221 -1.94 -3.43 -4.83
C ASN A 221 -1.69 -4.92 -5.10
N LEU A 222 -0.45 -5.42 -4.99
CA LEU A 222 -0.20 -6.87 -4.98
C LEU A 222 -0.90 -7.54 -3.78
N PRO A 223 -1.74 -8.58 -3.97
CA PRO A 223 -2.32 -9.34 -2.87
C PRO A 223 -1.23 -9.97 -1.99
N LEU A 224 -1.30 -9.74 -0.68
CA LEU A 224 -0.29 -10.23 0.28
C LEU A 224 -0.07 -11.75 0.20
N GLN A 225 -1.12 -12.50 -0.12
CA GLN A 225 -1.11 -13.96 -0.28
C GLN A 225 -0.16 -14.44 -1.39
N LEU A 226 0.19 -13.58 -2.36
CA LEU A 226 1.08 -13.93 -3.46
C LEU A 226 2.56 -13.66 -3.13
N ILE A 227 2.88 -12.87 -2.09
CA ILE A 227 4.26 -12.47 -1.79
C ILE A 227 5.12 -13.70 -1.48
N SER A 228 4.76 -14.47 -0.45
CA SER A 228 5.52 -15.67 -0.06
C SER A 228 5.68 -16.68 -1.21
N PRO A 229 4.61 -17.14 -1.91
CA PRO A 229 4.74 -18.02 -3.07
C PRO A 229 5.69 -17.50 -4.16
N THR A 230 5.60 -16.20 -4.50
CA THR A 230 6.43 -15.62 -5.56
C THR A 230 7.91 -15.55 -5.17
N VAL A 231 8.21 -15.34 -3.88
CA VAL A 231 9.59 -15.38 -3.35
C VAL A 231 10.13 -16.82 -3.37
N HIS A 232 9.35 -17.81 -2.93
CA HIS A 232 9.77 -19.22 -2.94
C HIS A 232 9.93 -19.80 -4.36
N GLU A 233 9.19 -19.30 -5.35
CA GLU A 233 9.41 -19.61 -6.79
C GLU A 233 10.60 -18.86 -7.42
N GLY A 234 11.28 -17.98 -6.67
CA GLY A 234 12.40 -17.17 -7.16
C GLY A 234 11.99 -16.04 -8.11
N GLY A 235 10.70 -15.68 -8.13
CA GLY A 235 10.16 -14.58 -8.95
C GLY A 235 10.42 -13.18 -8.38
N LEU A 236 10.70 -13.07 -7.07
CA LEU A 236 11.09 -11.84 -6.40
C LEU A 236 12.42 -12.06 -5.68
N THR A 237 13.46 -11.30 -6.07
CA THR A 237 14.83 -11.44 -5.59
C THR A 237 15.45 -10.14 -5.04
N ASN A 238 14.84 -9.00 -5.33
CA ASN A 238 15.21 -7.69 -4.76
C ASN A 238 14.35 -7.38 -3.52
N PRO A 239 14.79 -6.51 -2.60
CA PRO A 239 13.91 -5.94 -1.57
C PRO A 239 12.65 -5.31 -2.20
N ILE A 240 11.46 -5.65 -1.68
CA ILE A 240 10.18 -5.20 -2.25
C ILE A 240 9.45 -4.21 -1.33
N ALA A 241 8.75 -3.25 -1.91
CA ALA A 241 7.90 -2.29 -1.21
C ALA A 241 6.46 -2.40 -1.72
N VAL A 242 5.58 -3.09 -0.98
CA VAL A 242 4.19 -3.34 -1.40
C VAL A 242 3.23 -2.31 -0.80
N GLY A 243 2.63 -1.53 -1.68
CA GLY A 243 1.60 -0.57 -1.40
C GLY A 243 0.23 -1.22 -1.24
N VAL A 244 -0.40 -1.03 -0.08
CA VAL A 244 -1.72 -1.59 0.21
C VAL A 244 -2.74 -0.48 0.40
N ASP A 245 -3.62 -0.33 -0.60
CA ASP A 245 -4.62 0.73 -0.65
C ASP A 245 -5.94 0.34 0.04
N ILE A 246 -6.17 0.93 1.21
CA ILE A 246 -7.40 0.78 1.99
C ILE A 246 -8.67 1.25 1.26
N ARG A 247 -8.53 1.93 0.11
CA ARG A 247 -9.66 2.37 -0.74
C ARG A 247 -10.26 1.25 -1.58
N THR A 248 -9.60 0.09 -1.70
CA THR A 248 -10.24 -1.09 -2.29
C THR A 248 -11.50 -1.41 -1.49
N ARG A 249 -12.68 -1.40 -2.14
CA ARG A 249 -13.97 -1.49 -1.44
C ARG A 249 -14.18 -2.83 -0.69
N ASN A 250 -13.32 -3.82 -0.93
CA ASN A 250 -13.27 -5.12 -0.27
C ASN A 250 -12.18 -5.19 0.82
N PHE A 251 -11.47 -4.09 1.11
CA PHE A 251 -10.40 -4.07 2.11
C PHE A 251 -10.96 -4.36 3.51
N ALA A 252 -10.71 -5.58 3.96
CA ALA A 252 -11.08 -6.03 5.30
C ALA A 252 -9.82 -6.11 6.16
N VAL A 253 -9.77 -5.24 7.19
CA VAL A 253 -8.66 -5.11 8.14
C VAL A 253 -8.27 -6.45 8.78
N ARG A 254 -9.24 -7.35 9.01
CA ARG A 254 -8.98 -8.64 9.65
C ARG A 254 -8.25 -9.63 8.73
N PRO A 255 -8.75 -9.96 7.51
CA PRO A 255 -7.97 -10.69 6.50
C PRO A 255 -6.60 -10.10 6.21
N PHE A 256 -6.45 -8.77 6.19
CA PHE A 256 -5.13 -8.14 6.04
C PHE A 256 -4.18 -8.50 7.20
N LEU A 257 -4.63 -8.35 8.45
CA LEU A 257 -3.83 -8.68 9.63
C LEU A 257 -3.54 -10.18 9.76
N ASP A 258 -4.42 -11.04 9.27
CA ASP A 258 -4.21 -12.49 9.28
C ASP A 258 -3.26 -12.93 8.14
N ALA A 259 -3.30 -12.28 6.97
CA ALA A 259 -2.29 -12.46 5.91
C ALA A 259 -0.90 -11.94 6.33
N LEU A 260 -0.84 -10.80 7.03
CA LEU A 260 0.41 -10.25 7.58
C LEU A 260 1.12 -11.24 8.51
N LYS A 261 0.40 -11.90 9.42
CA LYS A 261 0.96 -12.96 10.28
C LYS A 261 1.53 -14.14 9.49
N GLY A 262 0.93 -14.45 8.33
CA GLY A 262 1.43 -15.49 7.44
C GLY A 262 2.79 -15.12 6.82
N LEU A 263 3.00 -13.84 6.51
CA LEU A 263 4.28 -13.32 6.04
C LEU A 263 5.30 -13.18 7.19
N ASP A 264 4.87 -12.72 8.37
CA ASP A 264 5.70 -12.64 9.59
C ASP A 264 6.27 -14.01 10.00
N ALA A 265 5.53 -15.09 9.72
CA ALA A 265 5.89 -16.47 10.02
C ALA A 265 6.72 -17.16 8.91
N ASP A 266 7.02 -16.48 7.81
CA ASP A 266 7.85 -17.03 6.73
C ASP A 266 9.34 -16.75 7.01
N ASP A 267 10.12 -17.81 7.25
CA ASP A 267 11.55 -17.70 7.52
C ASP A 267 12.33 -17.06 6.36
N ALA A 268 11.80 -17.05 5.13
CA ALA A 268 12.43 -16.40 3.98
C ALA A 268 12.22 -14.87 3.94
N LEU A 269 11.33 -14.28 4.74
CA LEU A 269 10.92 -12.88 4.64
C LEU A 269 11.30 -12.04 5.88
N ASP A 270 11.77 -10.82 5.67
CA ASP A 270 11.97 -9.80 6.71
C ASP A 270 10.94 -8.68 6.50
N VAL A 271 9.82 -8.74 7.22
CA VAL A 271 8.61 -7.94 6.95
C VAL A 271 8.53 -6.73 7.87
N THR A 272 8.38 -5.53 7.30
CA THR A 272 8.17 -4.28 8.03
C THR A 272 6.90 -3.58 7.55
N MET A 273 5.92 -3.39 8.42
CA MET A 273 4.67 -2.68 8.13
C MET A 273 4.77 -1.18 8.48
N VAL A 274 4.65 -0.34 7.45
CA VAL A 274 4.66 1.13 7.57
C VAL A 274 3.24 1.67 7.44
N PHE A 275 2.80 2.44 8.44
CA PHE A 275 1.53 3.16 8.43
C PHE A 275 1.74 4.66 8.19
N VAL A 276 1.30 5.16 7.05
CA VAL A 276 1.40 6.58 6.71
C VAL A 276 0.14 7.31 7.20
N ASP A 277 0.30 8.28 8.08
CA ASP A 277 -0.78 9.09 8.64
C ASP A 277 -0.60 10.58 8.33
N CYS A 278 -1.62 11.37 8.63
CA CYS A 278 -1.70 12.80 8.39
C CYS A 278 -2.89 13.37 9.19
N GLU A 279 -2.80 14.60 9.69
CA GLU A 279 -3.89 15.27 10.39
C GLU A 279 -5.14 15.44 9.50
N ASP A 280 -6.33 15.32 10.09
CA ASP A 280 -7.62 15.35 9.36
C ASP A 280 -7.79 16.62 8.51
N GLU A 281 -7.28 17.76 8.98
CA GLU A 281 -7.32 19.03 8.24
C GLU A 281 -6.41 19.03 7.01
N VAL A 282 -5.22 18.43 7.12
CA VAL A 282 -4.28 18.31 5.98
C VAL A 282 -4.80 17.31 4.96
N LEU A 283 -5.39 16.19 5.41
CA LEU A 283 -6.12 15.26 4.53
C LEU A 283 -7.27 15.97 3.81
N ARG A 284 -8.07 16.77 4.52
CA ARG A 284 -9.17 17.56 3.94
C ARG A 284 -8.67 18.52 2.85
N ARG A 285 -7.53 19.19 3.08
CA ARG A 285 -6.88 20.08 2.11
C ARG A 285 -6.42 19.29 0.85
N ARG A 286 -5.65 18.21 1.03
CA ARG A 286 -5.17 17.34 -0.08
C ARG A 286 -6.32 16.75 -0.92
N TYR A 287 -7.44 16.38 -0.30
CA TYR A 287 -8.63 15.91 -0.99
C TYR A 287 -9.33 17.01 -1.80
N THR A 288 -9.36 18.24 -1.29
CA THR A 288 -9.90 19.41 -1.98
C THR A 288 -9.06 19.79 -3.19
N GLU A 289 -7.73 19.82 -3.03
CA GLU A 289 -6.75 20.08 -4.09
C GLU A 289 -6.88 19.07 -5.24
N THR A 290 -6.91 17.77 -4.93
CA THR A 290 -7.04 16.71 -5.94
C THR A 290 -8.45 16.54 -6.49
N ARG A 291 -9.47 17.21 -5.91
CA ARG A 291 -10.91 17.10 -6.23
C ARG A 291 -11.45 15.65 -6.25
N ARG A 292 -10.77 14.70 -5.61
CA ARG A 292 -11.16 13.29 -5.57
C ARG A 292 -12.27 13.07 -4.55
N ARG A 293 -13.19 12.14 -4.82
CA ARG A 293 -14.20 11.72 -3.82
C ARG A 293 -13.58 10.69 -2.87
N HIS A 294 -13.86 10.82 -1.58
CA HIS A 294 -13.43 9.86 -0.57
C HIS A 294 -14.35 8.61 -0.61
N PRO A 295 -13.82 7.37 -0.71
CA PRO A 295 -14.66 6.16 -0.88
C PRO A 295 -15.70 5.95 0.23
N LEU A 296 -15.31 6.13 1.49
CA LEU A 296 -16.18 5.98 2.67
C LEU A 296 -17.12 7.17 2.94
N ALA A 297 -17.00 8.29 2.23
CA ALA A 297 -17.91 9.42 2.40
C ALA A 297 -19.34 9.07 1.94
N GLN A 298 -19.49 8.34 0.81
CA GLN A 298 -20.78 7.84 0.30
C GLN A 298 -21.91 8.90 0.22
N GLY A 299 -21.57 10.17 -0.05
CA GLY A 299 -22.53 11.29 -0.12
C GLY A 299 -22.63 12.14 1.17
N ARG A 300 -21.96 11.73 2.26
CA ARG A 300 -21.75 12.54 3.47
C ARG A 300 -20.59 13.53 3.30
N PRO A 301 -20.43 14.51 4.20
CA PRO A 301 -19.26 15.37 4.26
C PRO A 301 -17.93 14.60 4.25
N LEU A 302 -16.89 15.21 3.68
CA LEU A 302 -15.55 14.63 3.61
C LEU A 302 -14.96 14.30 4.99
N SER A 303 -15.25 15.14 6.00
CA SER A 303 -14.91 14.91 7.40
C SER A 303 -15.36 13.54 7.92
N ASP A 304 -16.58 13.14 7.57
CA ASP A 304 -17.20 11.90 8.04
C ASP A 304 -16.57 10.69 7.37
N GLY A 305 -16.15 10.85 6.10
CA GLY A 305 -15.36 9.86 5.37
C GLY A 305 -14.01 9.61 6.03
N ILE A 306 -13.27 10.68 6.32
CA ILE A 306 -11.95 10.62 6.99
C ILE A 306 -12.09 10.03 8.40
N ALA A 307 -13.07 10.49 9.19
CA ALA A 307 -13.30 9.97 10.54
C ALA A 307 -13.72 8.49 10.56
N ALA A 308 -14.53 8.05 9.59
CA ALA A 308 -14.89 6.64 9.43
C ALA A 308 -13.68 5.78 9.01
N GLU A 309 -12.85 6.29 8.09
CA GLU A 309 -11.62 5.64 7.66
C GLU A 309 -10.65 5.47 8.82
N ARG A 310 -10.39 6.55 9.58
CA ARG A 310 -9.50 6.55 10.74
C ARG A 310 -9.91 5.52 11.80
N ARG A 311 -11.22 5.31 11.99
CA ARG A 311 -11.75 4.24 12.87
C ARG A 311 -11.53 2.84 12.29
N LEU A 312 -11.76 2.67 10.99
CA LEU A 312 -11.55 1.40 10.29
C LEU A 312 -10.08 0.96 10.38
N VAL A 313 -9.13 1.86 10.11
CA VAL A 313 -7.70 1.52 10.02
C VAL A 313 -6.93 1.64 11.34
N ALA A 314 -7.57 2.07 12.42
CA ALA A 314 -6.96 2.11 13.75
C ALA A 314 -6.30 0.78 14.21
N PRO A 315 -6.81 -0.43 13.88
CA PRO A 315 -6.11 -1.68 14.18
C PRO A 315 -4.83 -1.87 13.36
N LEU A 316 -4.79 -1.40 12.11
CA LEU A 316 -3.58 -1.43 11.27
C LEU A 316 -2.50 -0.54 11.88
N ARG A 317 -2.87 0.70 12.24
CA ARG A 317 -1.95 1.64 12.90
C ARG A 317 -1.38 1.10 14.21
N ARG A 318 -2.13 0.25 14.94
CA ARG A 318 -1.64 -0.41 16.17
C ARG A 318 -0.74 -1.63 15.92
N ARG A 319 -0.83 -2.27 14.76
CA ARG A 319 0.08 -3.38 14.36
C ARG A 319 1.33 -2.86 13.67
N ALA A 320 1.26 -1.73 12.97
CA ALA A 320 2.36 -1.22 12.17
C ALA A 320 3.64 -1.05 12.99
N ASP A 321 4.73 -1.58 12.47
CA ASP A 321 6.07 -1.52 13.06
C ASP A 321 6.62 -0.09 13.03
N MET A 322 6.15 0.73 12.08
CA MET A 322 6.46 2.14 11.98
C MET A 322 5.23 2.97 11.59
N THR A 323 5.13 4.20 12.11
CA THR A 323 4.15 5.21 11.65
C THR A 323 4.88 6.46 11.16
N ILE A 324 4.57 6.92 9.95
CA ILE A 324 5.09 8.19 9.40
C ILE A 324 3.96 9.22 9.40
N ASP A 325 4.10 10.31 10.15
CA ASP A 325 3.18 11.45 10.06
C ASP A 325 3.64 12.43 8.96
N THR A 326 2.82 12.61 7.94
CA THR A 326 3.11 13.45 6.76
C THR A 326 2.46 14.82 6.82
N SER A 327 1.94 15.25 7.97
CA SER A 327 1.18 16.51 8.10
C SER A 327 1.98 17.74 7.70
N THR A 328 3.28 17.76 8.03
CA THR A 328 4.20 18.87 7.72
C THR A 328 5.27 18.53 6.70
N LEU A 329 5.51 17.25 6.41
CA LEU A 329 6.57 16.81 5.53
C LEU A 329 6.31 17.23 4.07
N SER A 330 7.34 17.79 3.43
CA SER A 330 7.39 17.88 1.97
C SER A 330 7.62 16.50 1.35
N VAL A 331 7.56 16.39 0.02
CA VAL A 331 7.91 15.14 -0.68
C VAL A 331 9.40 14.81 -0.53
N GLN A 332 10.27 15.84 -0.47
CA GLN A 332 11.71 15.67 -0.25
C GLN A 332 12.00 15.22 1.19
N ASP A 333 11.32 15.79 2.19
CA ASP A 333 11.50 15.39 3.58
C ASP A 333 10.96 13.98 3.83
N LEU A 334 9.81 13.64 3.24
CA LEU A 334 9.31 12.27 3.25
C LEU A 334 10.32 11.29 2.63
N ARG A 335 11.02 11.69 1.56
CA ARG A 335 12.10 10.87 0.99
C ARG A 335 13.29 10.74 1.95
N ARG A 336 13.77 11.83 2.54
CA ARG A 336 14.84 11.82 3.58
C ARG A 336 14.48 10.90 4.75
N VAL A 337 13.22 10.96 5.21
CA VAL A 337 12.66 10.10 6.26
C VAL A 337 12.67 8.63 5.85
N VAL A 338 12.17 8.30 4.66
CA VAL A 338 12.17 6.92 4.13
C VAL A 338 13.58 6.38 3.92
N GLU A 339 14.50 7.18 3.38
CA GLU A 339 15.91 6.83 3.15
C GLU A 339 16.64 6.55 4.47
N ALA A 340 16.40 7.34 5.51
CA ALA A 340 16.98 7.13 6.84
C ALA A 340 16.35 5.94 7.61
N GLN A 341 15.05 5.66 7.42
CA GLN A 341 14.33 4.62 8.17
C GLN A 341 14.39 3.24 7.51
N LEU A 342 14.45 3.21 6.18
CA LEU A 342 14.28 1.99 5.37
C LEU A 342 15.44 1.81 4.38
N GLY A 343 16.52 2.59 4.50
CA GLY A 343 17.70 2.49 3.64
C GLY A 343 18.24 1.07 3.44
N LEU A 344 18.52 0.72 2.18
CA LEU A 344 19.23 -0.51 1.83
C LEU A 344 20.75 -0.39 2.05
N GLY A 345 21.27 0.83 2.19
CA GLY A 345 22.66 1.10 2.56
C GLY A 345 22.93 0.68 4.02
N GLY A 346 23.91 -0.19 4.22
CA GLY A 346 24.16 -0.91 5.48
C GLY A 346 24.67 -0.12 6.69
N THR A 347 24.35 1.17 6.85
CA THR A 347 24.50 1.85 8.14
C THR A 347 23.38 1.44 9.09
N SER A 348 23.52 0.25 9.70
CA SER A 348 22.65 -0.19 10.79
C SER A 348 22.94 0.63 12.05
N GLY A 349 22.36 1.83 12.09
CA GLY A 349 22.41 2.76 13.20
C GLY A 349 21.02 3.32 13.46
N MET A 350 20.64 3.44 14.72
CA MET A 350 19.37 4.03 15.14
C MET A 350 19.24 5.46 14.60
N ALA A 351 18.22 5.70 13.76
CA ALA A 351 17.93 7.03 13.22
C ALA A 351 17.44 7.97 14.33
N VAL A 352 17.94 9.21 14.38
CA VAL A 352 17.52 10.19 15.39
C VAL A 352 16.70 11.30 14.73
N PHE A 353 15.51 11.56 15.27
CA PHE A 353 14.62 12.62 14.85
C PHE A 353 14.55 13.70 15.93
N VAL A 354 14.64 14.98 15.56
CA VAL A 354 14.47 16.11 16.47
C VAL A 354 13.27 16.94 16.01
N VAL A 355 12.19 16.92 16.80
CA VAL A 355 10.89 17.50 16.41
C VAL A 355 10.52 18.64 17.34
N SER A 356 10.39 19.86 16.82
CA SER A 356 9.83 20.97 17.61
C SER A 356 8.30 20.97 17.52
N PHE A 357 7.59 21.15 18.64
CA PHE A 357 6.12 21.14 18.66
C PHE A 357 5.46 22.20 19.56
N SER A 358 4.17 22.42 19.36
CA SER A 358 3.31 23.26 20.21
C SER A 358 2.51 22.44 21.21
N TYR A 359 2.64 22.75 22.51
CA TYR A 359 1.78 22.16 23.54
C TYR A 359 0.27 22.45 23.33
N LYS A 360 -0.10 23.51 22.59
CA LYS A 360 -1.51 23.77 22.22
C LYS A 360 -2.05 22.72 21.24
N ASN A 361 -1.19 22.11 20.44
CA ASN A 361 -1.53 21.15 19.38
C ASN A 361 -1.32 19.69 19.83
N GLY A 362 -1.06 19.47 21.13
CA GLY A 362 -0.71 18.17 21.71
C GLY A 362 0.71 17.72 21.37
N LEU A 363 1.18 16.69 22.08
CA LEU A 363 2.49 16.09 21.84
C LEU A 363 2.51 15.34 20.49
N PRO A 364 3.67 15.25 19.80
CA PRO A 364 3.88 14.29 18.73
C PRO A 364 3.64 12.87 19.27
N ARG A 365 2.98 12.00 18.49
CA ARG A 365 2.54 10.67 18.97
C ARG A 365 3.68 9.65 18.98
N GLU A 366 4.68 9.93 18.19
CA GLU A 366 5.90 9.20 17.90
C GLU A 366 7.09 9.61 18.79
N ALA A 367 6.88 10.54 19.74
CA ALA A 367 7.91 11.03 20.65
C ALA A 367 8.33 9.99 21.70
N ASP A 368 9.61 9.61 21.69
CA ASP A 368 10.23 8.77 22.73
C ASP A 368 10.64 9.59 23.97
N VAL A 369 11.19 10.79 23.73
CA VAL A 369 11.69 11.71 24.76
C VAL A 369 11.09 13.08 24.52
N VAL A 370 10.60 13.75 25.58
CA VAL A 370 9.92 15.04 25.48
C VAL A 370 10.55 16.05 26.42
N PHE A 371 10.97 17.20 25.89
CA PHE A 371 11.54 18.32 26.63
C PHE A 371 10.61 19.54 26.59
N ASP A 372 10.42 20.21 27.72
CA ASP A 372 9.58 21.41 27.84
C ASP A 372 10.43 22.69 27.88
N ALA A 373 10.37 23.50 26.83
CA ALA A 373 11.07 24.77 26.72
C ALA A 373 10.17 25.99 27.05
N ARG A 374 9.01 25.80 27.70
CA ARG A 374 8.06 26.88 28.02
C ARG A 374 8.52 27.87 29.10
N PHE A 375 9.53 27.52 29.90
CA PHE A 375 10.05 28.38 30.97
C PHE A 375 11.00 29.47 30.45
N LEU A 376 11.75 29.20 29.38
CA LEU A 376 12.68 30.14 28.74
C LEU A 376 11.98 31.43 28.26
N ARG A 377 12.70 32.54 28.23
CA ARG A 377 12.32 33.86 27.70
C ARG A 377 11.48 33.75 26.43
N ASN A 378 10.26 34.28 26.50
CA ASN A 378 9.26 34.12 25.46
C ASN A 378 9.30 35.28 24.43
N PRO A 379 9.79 35.06 23.19
CA PRO A 379 9.94 36.14 22.20
C PRO A 379 8.60 36.71 21.70
N HIS A 380 7.49 36.05 22.03
CA HIS A 380 6.14 36.47 21.64
C HIS A 380 5.72 37.85 22.20
N TYR A 381 6.36 38.34 23.26
CA TYR A 381 6.05 39.67 23.83
C TYR A 381 6.88 40.80 23.22
N ASP A 382 7.84 40.49 22.35
CA ASP A 382 8.61 41.45 21.58
C ASP A 382 8.00 41.54 20.17
N ASP A 383 7.53 42.73 19.77
CA ASP A 383 6.85 42.91 18.49
C ASP A 383 7.76 42.72 17.26
N ALA A 384 9.07 42.88 17.41
CA ALA A 384 10.02 42.63 16.33
C ALA A 384 10.33 41.13 16.16
N LEU A 385 10.30 40.36 17.26
CA LEU A 385 10.57 38.92 17.25
C LEU A 385 9.33 38.04 17.05
N ARG A 386 8.15 38.51 17.48
CA ARG A 386 6.85 37.82 17.30
C ARG A 386 6.54 37.35 15.85
N PRO A 387 6.89 38.08 14.77
CA PRO A 387 6.67 37.61 13.40
C PRO A 387 7.73 36.62 12.89
N LEU A 388 8.84 36.41 13.60
CA LEU A 388 9.94 35.53 13.20
C LEU A 388 9.74 34.08 13.71
N THR A 389 10.74 33.23 13.56
CA THR A 389 10.79 31.81 13.95
C THR A 389 12.05 31.52 14.76
N GLY A 390 12.14 30.36 15.41
CA GLY A 390 13.36 29.98 16.14
C GLY A 390 14.58 29.69 15.27
N GLN A 391 14.42 29.60 13.94
CA GLN A 391 15.52 29.50 12.97
C GLN A 391 16.14 30.88 12.67
N ASP A 392 15.39 31.97 12.90
CA ASP A 392 15.90 33.33 12.73
C ASP A 392 16.90 33.69 13.85
N ARG A 393 18.11 34.11 13.47
CA ARG A 393 19.20 34.41 14.40
C ARG A 393 18.79 35.33 15.56
N ALA A 394 17.99 36.36 15.28
CA ALA A 394 17.52 37.31 16.29
C ALA A 394 16.64 36.67 17.38
N VAL A 395 15.83 35.66 17.02
CA VAL A 395 15.03 34.88 17.98
C VAL A 395 15.93 33.92 18.75
N ALA A 396 16.86 33.25 18.06
CA ALA A 396 17.81 32.35 18.69
C ALA A 396 18.68 33.05 19.74
N GLU A 397 19.24 34.22 19.40
CA GLU A 397 20.01 35.08 20.32
C GLU A 397 19.17 35.56 21.51
N TYR A 398 17.90 35.96 21.29
CA TYR A 398 17.01 36.39 22.37
C TYR A 398 16.67 35.26 23.35
N VAL A 399 16.41 34.05 22.85
CA VAL A 399 16.15 32.86 23.67
C VAL A 399 17.41 32.42 24.41
N ALA A 400 18.58 32.49 23.76
CA ALA A 400 19.87 32.17 24.36
C ALA A 400 20.35 33.17 25.43
N ALA A 401 19.78 34.39 25.45
CA ALA A 401 20.03 35.40 26.48
C ALA A 401 19.28 35.15 27.80
N ASP A 402 18.52 34.06 27.90
CA ASP A 402 17.93 33.60 29.18
C ASP A 402 19.01 33.00 30.09
N PRO A 403 19.09 33.39 31.39
CA PRO A 403 20.06 32.81 32.33
C PRO A 403 20.01 31.28 32.45
N ASP A 404 18.84 30.67 32.28
CA ASP A 404 18.64 29.22 32.42
C ASP A 404 18.91 28.45 31.12
N TYR A 405 19.06 29.15 29.97
CA TYR A 405 19.25 28.52 28.66
C TYR A 405 20.48 27.61 28.58
N PRO A 406 21.70 28.02 29.01
CA PRO A 406 22.89 27.18 28.87
C PRO A 406 22.75 25.89 29.69
N ALA A 407 22.39 26.02 30.97
CA ALA A 407 22.24 24.87 31.87
C ALA A 407 21.17 23.87 31.39
N PHE A 408 20.07 24.36 30.80
CA PHE A 408 19.05 23.51 30.21
C PHE A 408 19.54 22.80 28.94
N LEU A 409 20.11 23.54 27.98
CA LEU A 409 20.58 22.98 26.72
C LEU A 409 21.70 21.96 26.95
N ASP A 410 22.68 22.31 27.78
CA ASP A 410 23.79 21.42 28.14
C ASP A 410 23.25 20.15 28.80
N GLY A 411 22.33 20.27 29.78
CA GLY A 411 21.70 19.12 30.44
C GLY A 411 20.91 18.21 29.49
N VAL A 412 20.23 18.78 28.48
CA VAL A 412 19.56 18.01 27.41
C VAL A 412 20.59 17.25 26.57
N CYS A 413 21.63 17.92 26.08
CA CYS A 413 22.68 17.32 25.26
C CYS A 413 23.46 16.22 26.02
N ASP A 414 23.82 16.46 27.27
CA ASP A 414 24.53 15.51 28.14
C ASP A 414 23.69 14.25 28.41
N MET A 415 22.36 14.41 28.58
CA MET A 415 21.47 13.27 28.75
C MET A 415 21.34 12.48 27.44
N LEU A 416 21.17 13.15 26.30
CA LEU A 416 21.07 12.50 24.99
C LEU A 416 22.35 11.72 24.63
N HIS A 417 23.53 12.29 24.87
CA HIS A 417 24.83 11.61 24.71
C HIS A 417 24.89 10.28 25.49
N ARG A 418 24.33 10.24 26.70
CA ARG A 418 24.32 9.05 27.58
C ARG A 418 23.22 8.04 27.25
N LEU A 419 22.09 8.50 26.70
CA LEU A 419 20.93 7.66 26.39
C LEU A 419 20.97 7.05 24.99
N ILE A 420 21.43 7.78 23.97
CA ILE A 420 21.43 7.31 22.57
C ILE A 420 22.15 5.96 22.39
N PRO A 421 23.37 5.72 22.94
CA PRO A 421 24.03 4.42 22.85
C PRO A 421 23.26 3.29 23.56
N ARG A 422 22.42 3.61 24.56
CA ARG A 422 21.62 2.63 25.29
C ARG A 422 20.39 2.23 24.49
N TYR A 423 19.71 3.18 23.85
CA TYR A 423 18.62 2.88 22.91
C TYR A 423 19.11 2.09 21.70
N GLN A 424 20.31 2.40 21.19
CA GLN A 424 20.98 1.59 20.16
C GLN A 424 21.23 0.14 20.64
N ALA A 425 21.75 -0.04 21.87
CA ALA A 425 21.99 -1.36 22.44
C ALA A 425 20.71 -2.14 22.80
N GLU A 426 19.59 -1.44 23.04
CA GLU A 426 18.24 -2.01 23.19
C GLU A 426 17.67 -2.50 21.84
N GLY A 427 18.29 -2.14 20.72
CA GLY A 427 17.83 -2.48 19.37
C GLY A 427 16.74 -1.56 18.83
N LYS A 428 16.60 -0.33 19.36
CA LYS A 428 15.70 0.66 18.74
C LYS A 428 16.20 1.03 17.34
N SER A 429 15.33 0.90 16.36
CA SER A 429 15.59 1.35 14.98
C SER A 429 15.58 2.88 14.84
N TYR A 430 14.87 3.58 15.72
CA TYR A 430 14.77 5.04 15.73
C TYR A 430 14.57 5.62 17.13
N LEU A 431 14.84 6.92 17.28
CA LEU A 431 14.61 7.72 18.48
C LEU A 431 14.05 9.09 18.10
N THR A 432 12.85 9.43 18.58
CA THR A 432 12.24 10.75 18.39
C THR A 432 12.37 11.62 19.63
N ILE A 433 13.11 12.72 19.50
CA ILE A 433 13.35 13.74 20.52
C ILE A 433 12.41 14.91 20.25
N ALA A 434 11.36 15.06 21.04
CA ALA A 434 10.37 16.13 20.87
C ALA A 434 10.65 17.30 21.83
N ILE A 435 10.65 18.53 21.31
CA ILE A 435 10.93 19.75 22.09
C ILE A 435 9.74 20.72 21.99
N GLY A 436 9.08 20.94 23.11
CA GLY A 436 7.80 21.62 23.18
C GLY A 436 7.89 23.07 23.65
N CYS A 437 7.15 23.98 23.01
CA CYS A 437 6.84 25.28 23.61
C CYS A 437 5.35 25.63 23.44
N THR A 438 4.89 26.77 23.96
CA THR A 438 3.46 27.14 23.97
C THR A 438 2.85 27.34 22.57
N GLY A 439 3.66 27.54 21.53
CA GLY A 439 3.18 27.85 20.18
C GLY A 439 4.00 27.24 19.05
N GLY A 440 4.93 26.33 19.34
CA GLY A 440 5.72 25.60 18.33
C GLY A 440 6.74 26.41 17.52
N ARG A 441 6.66 27.75 17.52
CA ARG A 441 7.34 28.63 16.55
C ARG A 441 8.74 29.14 16.92
N HIS A 442 8.99 29.40 18.21
CA HIS A 442 10.19 30.13 18.66
C HIS A 442 11.12 29.23 19.47
N ARG A 443 10.97 29.21 20.81
CA ARG A 443 11.82 28.48 21.76
C ARG A 443 12.03 27.00 21.43
N SER A 444 10.96 26.30 21.05
CA SER A 444 11.01 24.89 20.65
C SER A 444 11.88 24.65 19.41
N VAL A 445 11.79 25.54 18.42
CA VAL A 445 12.56 25.49 17.18
C VAL A 445 14.03 25.77 17.47
N THR A 446 14.33 26.86 18.18
CA THR A 446 15.71 27.24 18.57
C THR A 446 16.44 26.12 19.32
N ILE A 447 15.76 25.45 20.27
CA ILE A 447 16.39 24.33 21.01
C ILE A 447 16.49 23.08 20.12
N ALA A 448 15.51 22.79 19.25
CA ALA A 448 15.56 21.65 18.33
C ALA A 448 16.74 21.74 17.35
N GLU A 449 16.92 22.89 16.69
CA GLU A 449 18.06 23.16 15.81
C GLU A 449 19.39 22.98 16.57
N ARG A 450 19.47 23.50 17.80
CA ARG A 450 20.70 23.43 18.60
C ARG A 450 21.04 22.02 19.10
N VAL A 451 20.03 21.20 19.38
CA VAL A 451 20.19 19.77 19.69
C VAL A 451 20.61 19.00 18.44
N ALA A 452 20.06 19.30 17.27
CA ALA A 452 20.48 18.67 16.02
C ALA A 452 21.93 18.98 15.66
N GLU A 453 22.34 20.26 15.76
CA GLU A 453 23.74 20.68 15.63
C GLU A 453 24.69 19.95 16.59
N PHE A 454 24.25 19.63 17.81
CA PHE A 454 25.03 18.88 18.78
C PHE A 454 25.20 17.42 18.35
N LEU A 455 24.12 16.78 17.89
CA LEU A 455 24.14 15.41 17.40
C LEU A 455 25.02 15.25 16.14
N GLU A 456 24.93 16.19 15.19
CA GLU A 456 25.80 16.26 14.01
C GLU A 456 27.29 16.30 14.40
N LYS A 457 27.66 17.14 15.37
CA LYS A 457 29.04 17.24 15.90
C LYS A 457 29.53 15.96 16.59
N GLU A 458 28.61 15.19 17.15
CA GLU A 458 28.85 13.86 17.73
C GLU A 458 28.92 12.74 16.68
N GLY A 459 28.86 13.06 15.38
CA GLY A 459 28.84 12.08 14.30
C GLY A 459 27.52 11.32 14.17
N ARG A 460 26.42 11.87 14.69
CA ARG A 460 25.07 11.28 14.63
C ARG A 460 24.18 12.17 13.76
N HIS A 461 23.88 11.73 12.54
CA HIS A 461 22.91 12.44 11.70
C HIS A 461 21.54 12.47 12.36
N ALA A 462 20.98 13.67 12.45
CA ALA A 462 19.70 13.94 13.08
C ALA A 462 18.76 14.64 12.09
N LEU A 463 17.57 14.08 11.88
CA LEU A 463 16.55 14.66 11.00
C LEU A 463 15.68 15.64 11.79
N VAL A 464 15.70 16.92 11.41
CA VAL A 464 14.94 17.99 12.06
C VAL A 464 13.57 18.18 11.39
N ASN A 465 12.52 18.35 12.19
CA ASN A 465 11.19 18.71 11.70
C ASN A 465 10.52 19.73 12.65
N HIS A 466 9.89 20.75 12.09
CA HIS A 466 9.22 21.80 12.85
C HIS A 466 7.71 21.78 12.62
N ARG A 467 6.96 21.16 13.54
CA ARG A 467 5.53 20.83 13.34
C ARG A 467 4.63 22.06 13.09
N GLU A 468 5.00 23.23 13.60
CA GLU A 468 4.24 24.47 13.39
C GLU A 468 4.86 25.43 12.36
N LEU A 469 5.98 25.07 11.73
CA LEU A 469 6.55 25.83 10.62
C LEU A 469 6.13 25.21 9.28
N PRO A 470 5.95 26.01 8.21
CA PRO A 470 5.86 25.46 6.87
C PRO A 470 7.20 24.81 6.49
N PRO A 471 7.20 23.73 5.68
CA PRO A 471 8.45 23.16 5.18
C PRO A 471 9.23 24.22 4.39
N GLU A 472 10.56 24.20 4.54
CA GLU A 472 11.44 25.17 3.90
C GLU A 472 11.27 25.13 2.37
N ARG A 473 11.06 26.30 1.78
CA ARG A 473 11.21 26.48 0.34
C ARG A 473 12.68 26.78 0.09
N GLU A 474 13.44 25.78 -0.33
CA GLU A 474 14.81 26.01 -0.80
C GLU A 474 14.81 27.10 -1.88
N ALA A 475 15.68 28.10 -1.72
CA ALA A 475 15.79 29.24 -2.62
C ALA A 475 16.48 28.84 -3.93
N GLY A 476 15.76 28.11 -4.80
CA GLY A 476 16.36 27.33 -5.88
C GLY A 476 15.59 27.27 -7.20
N ASP A 477 14.70 28.23 -7.51
CA ASP A 477 14.12 28.32 -8.87
C ASP A 477 13.75 29.75 -9.33
N ALA A 478 14.44 30.77 -8.80
CA ALA A 478 14.24 32.17 -9.17
C ALA A 478 15.37 32.69 -10.09
N ARG A 479 15.69 31.94 -11.14
CA ARG A 479 16.66 32.33 -12.20
C ARG A 479 16.28 31.86 -13.61
N ASP A 480 14.99 31.77 -13.96
CA ASP A 480 14.60 31.74 -15.37
C ASP A 480 13.17 32.26 -15.61
N SER A 481 12.97 33.58 -15.48
CA SER A 481 11.72 34.23 -15.89
C SER A 481 11.90 35.69 -16.35
N ASP A 482 13.07 36.04 -16.87
CA ASP A 482 13.30 37.37 -17.48
C ASP A 482 14.24 37.32 -18.69
N SER A 483 13.89 36.45 -19.66
CA SER A 483 14.36 36.58 -21.05
C SER A 483 13.47 35.87 -22.06
N ARG A 484 12.32 36.49 -22.43
CA ARG A 484 11.77 36.56 -23.80
C ARG A 484 10.44 37.31 -23.88
#